data_AF-A0A7X7VN38-F1
#
_entry.id   AF-A0A7X7VN38-F1
#
_cell.length_a   1.000
_cell.length_b   1.000
_cell.length_c   1.000
_cell.angle_alpha   90.00
_cell.angle_beta   90.00
_cell.angle_gamma   90.00
#
_symmetry.space_group_name_H-M   'P 1'
#
loop_
_entity.id
_entity.type
_entity.pdbx_description
1 polymer ?
#
loop_
_entity_poly.entity_id
_entity_poly.type
_entity_poly.pdbx_seq_one_letter_code
_entity_poly.pdbx_strand_id
1 'polypeptide(L)'
;MATKAHEVDASMDKKSARLDFRLSAKKRSLYVRAAALKGLSLTGWALNNLDECAQRDIRSETETVLSAQQFDEFAAALEQPMPEAMLKLLAVKPEWT
;
A
#
# COMPACT_ATOMS: atom_id res chain seq x y z
N MET A 1 4.59 27.19 15.45
CA MET A 1 3.55 26.15 15.30
C MET A 1 3.98 25.03 14.33
N ALA A 2 5.25 24.63 14.29
CA ALA A 2 5.75 23.57 13.38
C ALA A 2 6.44 22.41 14.12
N THR A 3 6.43 22.41 15.45
CA THR A 3 7.12 21.44 16.30
C THR A 3 6.29 20.20 16.62
N LYS A 4 4.97 20.20 16.34
CA LYS A 4 4.08 19.12 16.78
C LYS A 4 4.06 17.92 15.83
N ALA A 5 4.26 18.10 14.52
CA ALA A 5 4.18 17.01 13.54
C ALA A 5 5.39 16.06 13.58
N HIS A 6 6.60 16.58 13.86
CA HIS A 6 7.82 15.78 13.94
C HIS A 6 7.91 14.97 15.26
N GLU A 7 7.26 15.43 16.32
CA GLU A 7 7.22 14.74 17.61
C GLU A 7 6.26 13.54 17.62
N VAL A 8 5.19 13.58 16.81
CA VAL A 8 4.26 12.44 16.68
C VAL A 8 4.97 11.25 16.02
N ASP A 9 5.78 11.51 14.99
CA ASP A 9 6.49 10.48 14.21
C ASP A 9 7.50 9.70 15.06
N ALA A 10 8.34 10.41 15.83
CA ALA A 10 9.31 9.80 16.75
C ALA A 10 8.65 9.05 17.93
N SER A 11 7.39 9.37 18.26
CA SER A 11 6.64 8.67 19.31
C SER A 11 6.01 7.36 18.82
N MET A 12 5.70 7.25 17.52
CA MET A 12 5.14 6.04 16.90
C MET A 12 6.19 4.94 16.68
N ASP A 13 7.47 5.31 16.58
CA ASP A 13 8.60 4.37 16.41
C ASP A 13 8.96 3.59 17.69
N LYS A 14 8.37 3.94 18.83
CA LYS A 14 8.57 3.19 20.07
C LYS A 14 7.83 1.86 19.97
N LYS A 15 8.59 0.74 19.99
CA LYS A 15 8.13 -0.66 20.03
C LYS A 15 7.28 -0.96 21.28
N SER A 16 6.07 -0.41 21.31
CA SER A 16 5.13 -0.46 22.43
C SER A 16 3.92 -1.34 22.12
N ALA A 17 3.55 -1.43 20.84
CA ALA A 17 2.47 -2.30 20.37
C ALA A 17 2.92 -3.76 20.29
N ARG A 18 1.99 -4.69 20.57
CA ARG A 18 2.21 -6.13 20.48
C ARG A 18 1.24 -6.74 19.48
N LEU A 19 1.69 -7.79 18.79
CA LEU A 19 0.91 -8.55 17.85
C LEU A 19 0.93 -10.01 18.27
N ASP A 20 -0.21 -10.52 18.73
CA ASP A 20 -0.35 -11.87 19.26
C ASP A 20 -0.93 -12.83 18.23
N PHE A 21 -0.21 -13.91 17.94
CA PHE A 21 -0.65 -14.95 17.01
C PHE A 21 -0.79 -16.30 17.70
N ARG A 22 -1.90 -16.98 17.45
CA ARG A 22 -2.05 -18.41 17.74
C ARG A 22 -1.70 -19.21 16.50
N LEU A 23 -0.64 -20.02 16.60
CA LEU A 23 -0.16 -20.85 15.52
C LEU A 23 -0.30 -22.32 15.87
N SER A 24 -0.66 -23.15 14.89
CA SER A 24 -0.48 -24.58 15.01
C SER A 24 1.01 -24.94 15.01
N ALA A 25 1.36 -26.08 15.60
CA ALA A 25 2.75 -26.56 15.64
C ALA A 25 3.36 -26.69 14.22
N LYS A 26 2.56 -27.13 13.25
CA LYS A 26 2.96 -27.24 11.84
C LYS A 26 3.34 -25.87 11.25
N LYS A 27 2.50 -24.84 11.44
CA LYS A 27 2.77 -23.48 10.96
C LYS A 27 4.01 -22.89 11.64
N ARG A 28 4.14 -23.06 12.96
CA ARG A 28 5.31 -22.59 13.70
C ARG A 28 6.60 -23.23 13.19
N SER A 29 6.63 -24.55 13.00
CA SER A 29 7.80 -25.27 12.48
C SER A 29 8.20 -24.77 11.09
N LEU A 30 7.22 -24.57 10.20
CA LEU A 30 7.45 -24.03 8.87
C LEU A 30 8.10 -22.64 8.91
N TYR A 31 7.54 -21.72 9.72
CA TYR A 31 8.05 -20.35 9.80
C TYR A 31 9.42 -20.28 10.47
N VAL A 32 9.68 -21.11 11.50
CA VAL A 32 11.01 -21.19 12.13
C VAL A 32 12.05 -21.65 11.11
N ARG A 33 11.73 -22.63 10.27
CA ARG A 33 12.63 -23.08 9.21
C ARG A 33 12.88 -21.97 8.18
N ALA A 34 11.84 -21.27 7.74
CA ALA A 34 11.97 -20.15 6.80
C ALA A 34 12.83 -19.00 7.38
N ALA A 35 12.63 -18.67 8.65
CA ALA A 35 13.43 -17.67 9.36
C ALA A 35 14.90 -18.08 9.47
N ALA A 36 15.16 -19.35 9.81
CA ALA A 36 16.52 -19.90 9.90
C ALA A 36 17.27 -19.84 8.56
N LEU A 37 16.60 -20.14 7.44
CA LEU A 37 17.18 -20.02 6.09
C LEU A 37 17.58 -18.58 5.73
N LYS A 38 16.96 -17.58 6.36
CA LYS A 38 17.26 -16.16 6.18
C LYS A 38 18.20 -15.61 7.26
N GLY A 39 18.61 -16.42 8.23
CA GLY A 39 19.42 -15.97 9.38
C GLY A 39 18.68 -15.03 10.33
N LEU A 40 17.35 -15.08 10.35
CA LEU A 40 16.51 -14.19 11.16
C LEU A 40 15.85 -14.96 12.30
N SER A 41 15.48 -14.24 13.36
CA SER A 41 14.56 -14.78 14.39
C SER A 41 13.17 -14.97 13.78
N LEU A 42 12.36 -15.86 14.37
CA LEU A 42 10.98 -16.07 13.92
C LEU A 42 10.18 -14.76 13.87
N THR A 43 10.29 -13.93 14.91
CA THR A 43 9.59 -12.64 14.99
C THR A 43 10.12 -11.64 13.97
N GLY A 44 11.45 -11.55 13.80
CA GLY A 44 12.04 -10.63 12.81
C GLY A 44 11.68 -11.03 11.37
N TRP A 45 11.72 -12.33 11.07
CA TRP A 45 11.26 -12.84 9.79
C TRP A 45 9.77 -12.56 9.56
N ALA A 46 8.93 -12.79 10.57
CA ALA A 46 7.50 -12.52 10.47
C ALA A 46 7.20 -11.03 10.23
N LEU A 47 7.84 -10.12 10.96
CA LEU A 47 7.66 -8.68 10.77
C LEU A 47 8.05 -8.25 9.36
N ASN A 48 9.24 -8.65 8.87
CA ASN A 48 9.66 -8.31 7.51
C ASN A 48 8.66 -8.77 6.44
N ASN A 49 8.14 -10.00 6.57
CA ASN A 49 7.18 -10.52 5.61
C ASN A 49 5.82 -9.81 5.73
N LEU A 50 5.39 -9.44 6.94
CA LEU A 50 4.17 -8.67 7.16
C LEU A 50 4.28 -7.26 6.57
N ASP A 51 5.42 -6.60 6.73
CA ASP A 51 5.69 -5.27 6.17
C ASP A 51 5.66 -5.31 4.64
N GLU A 52 6.34 -6.28 4.03
CA GLU A 52 6.32 -6.49 2.57
C GLU A 52 4.91 -6.76 2.05
N CYS A 53 4.12 -7.58 2.77
CA CYS A 53 2.74 -7.86 2.40
C CYS A 53 1.86 -6.62 2.52
N ALA A 54 1.95 -5.89 3.62
CA ALA A 54 1.17 -4.68 3.83
C ALA A 54 1.46 -3.62 2.75
N GLN A 55 2.74 -3.38 2.46
CA GLN A 55 3.11 -2.44 1.41
C GLN A 55 2.64 -2.89 0.03
N ARG A 56 2.74 -4.18 -0.29
CA ARG A 56 2.25 -4.73 -1.56
C ARG A 56 0.75 -4.55 -1.71
N ASP A 57 -0.02 -4.91 -0.69
CA ASP A 57 -1.47 -4.86 -0.72
C ASP A 57 -1.98 -3.40 -0.76
N ILE A 58 -1.33 -2.48 -0.03
CA ILE A 58 -1.64 -1.04 -0.14
C ILE A 58 -1.37 -0.56 -1.56
N ARG A 59 -0.16 -0.79 -2.09
CA ARG A 59 0.20 -0.33 -3.44
C ARG A 59 -0.74 -0.90 -4.51
N SER A 60 -1.12 -2.18 -4.42
CA SER A 60 -2.01 -2.78 -5.42
C SER A 60 -3.40 -2.14 -5.47
N GLU A 61 -3.89 -1.63 -4.34
CA GLU A 61 -5.23 -1.01 -4.26
C GLU A 61 -5.18 0.50 -4.47
N THR A 62 -4.06 1.17 -4.15
CA THR A 62 -3.94 2.63 -4.24
C THR A 62 -3.23 3.12 -5.48
N GLU A 63 -2.47 2.27 -6.17
CA GLU A 63 -1.65 2.66 -7.31
C GLU A 63 -2.07 1.89 -8.56
N THR A 64 -2.20 2.61 -9.67
CA THR A 64 -2.31 2.00 -11.00
C THR A 64 -0.95 2.10 -11.69
N VAL A 65 -0.31 0.95 -11.92
CA VAL A 65 0.97 0.90 -12.63
C VAL A 65 0.71 0.77 -14.12
N LEU A 66 1.17 1.74 -14.89
CA LEU A 66 1.12 1.73 -16.34
C LEU A 66 2.48 1.28 -16.90
N SER A 67 2.46 0.48 -17.96
CA SER A 67 3.65 0.26 -18.77
C SER A 67 4.09 1.56 -19.44
N ALA A 68 5.34 1.65 -19.91
CA ALA A 68 5.82 2.85 -20.60
C ALA A 68 4.90 3.24 -21.77
N GLN A 69 4.49 2.27 -22.57
CA GLN A 69 3.56 2.50 -23.68
C GLN A 69 2.19 3.01 -23.19
N GLN A 70 1.63 2.39 -22.14
CA GLN A 70 0.34 2.83 -21.58
C GLN A 70 0.42 4.23 -20.98
N PHE A 71 1.58 4.59 -20.43
CA PHE A 71 1.82 5.92 -19.91
C PHE A 71 1.92 6.95 -21.04
N ASP A 72 2.60 6.63 -22.15
CA ASP A 72 2.67 7.50 -23.33
C ASP A 72 1.27 7.71 -23.95
N GLU A 73 0.47 6.64 -24.05
CA GLU A 73 -0.92 6.70 -24.50
C GLU A 73 -1.78 7.57 -23.57
N PHE A 74 -1.59 7.42 -22.25
CA PHE A 74 -2.28 8.25 -21.25
C PHE A 74 -1.88 9.73 -21.36
N ALA A 75 -0.58 10.03 -21.50
CA ALA A 75 -0.08 11.39 -21.67
C ALA A 75 -0.64 12.05 -22.94
N ALA A 76 -0.62 11.32 -24.06
CA ALA A 76 -1.22 11.78 -25.31
C ALA A 76 -2.73 12.03 -25.18
N ALA A 77 -3.44 11.21 -24.40
CA ALA A 77 -4.87 11.40 -24.14
C ALA A 77 -5.15 12.67 -23.29
N LEU A 78 -4.25 13.06 -22.40
CA LEU A 78 -4.39 14.29 -21.61
C LEU A 78 -4.21 15.57 -22.45
N GLU A 79 -3.45 15.51 -23.54
CA GLU A 79 -3.25 16.63 -24.46
C GLU A 79 -4.41 16.80 -25.46
N GLN A 80 -5.25 15.78 -25.63
CA GLN A 80 -6.40 15.84 -26.52
C GLN A 80 -7.51 16.73 -25.93
N PRO A 81 -8.24 17.48 -26.77
CA PRO A 81 -9.37 18.25 -26.31
C PRO A 81 -10.45 17.31 -25.74
N MET A 82 -11.13 17.79 -24.70
CA MET A 82 -12.20 17.06 -24.04
C MET A 82 -13.24 16.58 -25.05
N PRO A 83 -13.58 15.28 -25.07
CA PRO A 83 -14.57 14.75 -26.00
C PRO A 83 -15.92 15.44 -25.83
N GLU A 84 -16.63 15.67 -26.94
CA GLU A 84 -17.94 16.36 -26.94
C GLU A 84 -18.97 15.67 -26.02
N ALA A 85 -18.90 14.35 -25.87
CA ALA A 85 -19.72 13.59 -24.94
C ALA A 85 -19.47 13.97 -23.47
N MET A 86 -18.23 14.25 -23.10
CA MET A 86 -17.86 14.67 -21.75
C MET A 86 -18.27 16.11 -21.48
N LEU A 87 -18.18 16.99 -22.49
CA LEU A 87 -18.72 18.35 -22.42
C LEU A 87 -20.25 18.35 -22.23
N LYS A 88 -20.95 17.46 -22.95
CA LYS A 88 -22.40 17.26 -22.76
C LYS A 88 -22.72 16.76 -21.35
N LEU A 89 -21.93 15.83 -20.81
CA LEU A 89 -22.09 15.32 -19.44
C LEU A 89 -21.91 16.43 -18.38
N LEU A 90 -20.87 17.26 -18.53
CA LEU A 90 -20.61 18.41 -17.65
C LEU A 90 -21.73 19.47 -17.69
N ALA A 91 -22.41 19.60 -18.84
CA ALA A 91 -23.54 20.51 -19.00
C ALA A 91 -24.84 20.01 -18.35
N VAL A 92 -24.94 18.72 -18.03
CA VAL A 92 -26.08 18.17 -17.30
C VAL A 92 -25.98 18.59 -15.84
N LYS A 93 -26.95 19.36 -15.36
CA LYS A 93 -27.08 19.67 -13.94
C LYS A 93 -27.51 18.39 -13.22
N PRO A 94 -26.68 17.82 -12.34
CA PRO A 94 -27.05 16.57 -11.71
C PRO A 94 -28.14 16.83 -10.66
N GLU A 95 -29.31 16.22 -10.85
CA GLU A 95 -30.35 16.18 -9.83
C GLU A 95 -30.03 15.02 -8.88
N TRP A 96 -29.33 15.34 -7.80
CA TRP A 96 -29.17 14.42 -6.67
C TRP A 96 -30.44 14.53 -5.84
N THR A 97 -31.34 13.55 -5.98
CA THR A 97 -32.51 13.38 -5.09
C THR A 97 -32.13 12.51 -3.91
#